data_AF-A0A2G5ERP3-F1
#
_entry.id   AF-A0A2G5ERP3-F1
#
_cell.length_a   1.000
_cell.length_b   1.000
_cell.length_c   1.000
_cell.angle_alpha   90.00
_cell.angle_beta   90.00
_cell.angle_gamma   90.00
#
_symmetry.space_group_name_H-M   'P 1'
#
loop_
_entity.id
_entity.type
_entity.pdbx_description
1 polymer ?
#
loop_
_entity_poly.entity_id
_entity_poly.type
_entity_poly.pdbx_seq_one_letter_code
_entity_poly.pdbx_strand_id
1 'polypeptide(L)'
;MSSSSSTSAKSLYRIFTKTTSSKPVINTKPSKPTPTHKSLVDKLFREKNLSKLVEKFIKCSEIPRFRGHHNIYEDTVRRLASAKRFSFVEQVIEHQKKYDDITCEGFAMRLISLYGKAGMLDHASKLFDELPQLKCQRTLKSFNSLLYACVQSKQYDKAEKFFRELPLSLSITPDVISYNIVIQAFSEMGSLDSAELMLDEMESNGVKSNLITFNTIINGFYHIGKFSDGERIWARMEESGIEPDIRSYNAKLKGLVHGGKMAEAVELVEKLGSSELEANHVTYNLLIEGYCNDGYSDEAKSVYDHMLKSGCIPNRTTFETLIPYIYEKGDLDLALKLCLDSVNSNCLIDVGVLQVVVDGFAKASRIKEAENFVKLARSKKYHDSKLKMPSKVD
;
A
#
# COMPACT_ATOMS: atom_id res chain seq x y z
N MET A 1 -17.98 49.95 -17.05
CA MET A 1 -18.95 49.84 -15.94
C MET A 1 -19.61 48.48 -16.09
N SER A 2 -18.93 47.42 -15.60
CA SER A 2 -19.16 46.75 -14.28
C SER A 2 -20.43 45.88 -14.31
N SER A 3 -20.32 44.59 -14.67
CA SER A 3 -19.95 43.43 -13.82
C SER A 3 -21.06 42.95 -12.88
N SER A 4 -21.56 41.74 -13.09
CA SER A 4 -21.96 40.84 -12.00
C SER A 4 -21.84 39.38 -12.45
N SER A 5 -20.73 38.78 -12.04
CA SER A 5 -20.45 37.35 -12.08
C SER A 5 -20.33 36.85 -10.64
N SER A 6 -20.58 35.55 -10.47
CA SER A 6 -20.23 34.71 -9.31
C SER A 6 -21.03 34.92 -8.01
N THR A 7 -21.87 33.95 -7.70
CA THR A 7 -22.39 33.74 -6.34
C THR A 7 -22.52 32.24 -6.10
N SER A 8 -21.39 31.59 -5.77
CA SER A 8 -21.30 30.29 -5.06
C SER A 8 -19.86 30.03 -4.60
N ALA A 9 -19.23 31.03 -3.96
CA ALA A 9 -17.86 30.93 -3.44
C ALA A 9 -17.70 31.62 -2.08
N LYS A 10 -18.63 31.38 -1.15
CA LYS A 10 -18.58 31.96 0.21
C LYS A 10 -19.08 30.99 1.27
N SER A 11 -18.20 30.14 1.77
CA SER A 11 -18.15 29.77 3.20
C SER A 11 -16.81 29.12 3.49
N LEU A 12 -16.36 29.17 4.75
CA LEU A 12 -15.07 28.67 5.27
C LEU A 12 -13.90 29.67 5.27
N TYR A 13 -14.20 30.94 5.60
CA TYR A 13 -13.22 31.88 6.14
C TYR A 13 -13.38 31.97 7.66
N ARG A 14 -12.37 31.47 8.38
CA ARG A 14 -12.02 31.64 9.82
C ARG A 14 -11.96 30.31 10.57
N ILE A 15 -10.74 29.90 10.94
CA ILE A 15 -10.32 29.63 12.33
C ILE A 15 -8.77 29.57 12.35
N PHE A 16 -8.21 30.65 12.87
CA PHE A 16 -6.92 30.86 13.53
C PHE A 16 -5.65 30.07 13.18
N THR A 17 -4.69 30.87 12.71
CA THR A 17 -3.24 30.84 12.94
C THR A 17 -2.82 30.70 14.42
N LYS A 18 -1.72 29.97 14.72
CA LYS A 18 -0.50 30.48 15.40
C LYS A 18 0.61 29.42 15.66
N THR A 19 1.79 29.71 15.10
CA THR A 19 3.19 29.68 15.61
C THR A 19 3.78 28.49 16.41
N THR A 20 4.74 27.82 15.75
CA THR A 20 6.16 27.54 16.11
C THR A 20 6.60 27.45 17.58
N SER A 21 7.35 26.37 17.91
CA SER A 21 8.59 26.49 18.69
C SER A 21 9.48 25.25 18.50
N SER A 22 10.78 25.45 18.72
CA SER A 22 11.93 24.64 18.32
C SER A 22 12.78 24.22 19.53
N LYS A 23 13.78 23.37 19.25
CA LYS A 23 15.07 23.11 19.97
C LYS A 23 15.17 21.71 20.62
N PRO A 24 16.40 21.21 20.95
CA PRO A 24 17.74 21.53 20.43
C PRO A 24 18.54 20.29 19.97
N VAL A 25 19.62 20.57 19.24
CA VAL A 25 20.67 19.63 18.81
C VAL A 25 21.73 19.52 19.92
N ILE A 26 22.14 18.30 20.28
CA ILE A 26 23.34 18.04 21.10
C ILE A 26 24.42 17.43 20.21
N ASN A 27 25.55 18.11 20.19
CA ASN A 27 26.79 17.75 19.49
C ASN A 27 27.69 16.93 20.43
N THR A 28 28.17 15.78 20.00
CA THR A 28 29.38 15.15 20.56
C THR A 28 30.32 14.73 19.44
N LYS A 29 31.61 15.07 19.63
CA LYS A 29 32.72 14.89 18.69
C LYS A 29 33.23 13.43 18.65
N PRO A 30 33.98 13.05 17.59
CA PRO A 30 34.07 11.67 17.13
C PRO A 30 35.24 10.88 17.73
N SER A 31 34.99 9.62 18.08
CA SER A 31 36.00 8.57 18.19
C SER A 31 36.04 7.73 16.91
N LYS A 32 37.22 7.26 16.51
CA LYS A 32 37.49 6.49 15.26
C LYS A 32 36.48 5.33 15.05
N PRO A 33 35.99 5.07 13.82
CA PRO A 33 34.71 4.40 13.64
C PRO A 33 34.84 2.87 13.53
N THR A 34 34.33 2.17 14.53
CA THR A 34 33.63 0.90 14.28
C THR A 34 32.33 1.27 13.53
N PRO A 35 31.96 0.61 12.42
CA PRO A 35 30.74 0.97 11.70
C PRO A 35 29.55 0.90 12.65
N THR A 36 28.88 2.04 12.84
CA THR A 36 27.69 2.11 13.68
C THR A 36 26.63 1.16 13.14
N HIS A 37 25.79 0.61 14.02
CA HIS A 37 24.69 -0.29 13.62
C HIS A 37 23.83 0.29 12.47
N LYS A 38 23.57 1.61 12.52
CA LYS A 38 22.90 2.37 11.45
C LYS A 38 23.66 2.33 10.11
N SER A 39 24.99 2.48 10.14
CA SER A 39 25.83 2.40 8.94
C SER A 39 25.81 1.02 8.28
N LEU A 40 25.64 -0.07 9.06
CA LEU A 40 25.53 -1.42 8.51
C LEU A 40 24.20 -1.64 7.80
N VAL A 41 23.10 -1.21 8.41
CA VAL A 41 21.76 -1.28 7.81
C VAL A 41 21.69 -0.48 6.51
N ASP A 42 22.22 0.75 6.50
CA ASP A 42 22.26 1.60 5.30
C ASP A 42 23.07 0.97 4.15
N LYS A 43 24.18 0.29 4.48
CA LYS A 43 24.99 -0.43 3.48
C LYS A 43 24.24 -1.62 2.89
N LEU A 44 23.40 -2.29 3.66
CA LEU A 44 22.62 -3.44 3.22
C LEU A 44 21.51 -3.02 2.23
N PHE A 45 20.79 -1.94 2.56
CA PHE A 45 19.78 -1.37 1.65
C PHE A 45 20.35 -0.98 0.28
N ARG A 46 21.60 -0.52 0.24
CA ARG A 46 22.27 -0.07 -1.01
C ARG A 46 23.00 -1.17 -1.78
N GLU A 47 23.13 -2.38 -1.23
CA GLU A 47 23.90 -3.46 -1.88
C GLU A 47 23.14 -4.03 -3.07
N LYS A 48 23.56 -3.77 -4.31
CA LYS A 48 22.85 -4.20 -5.52
C LYS A 48 23.09 -5.67 -5.88
N ASN A 49 24.22 -6.25 -5.49
CA ASN A 49 24.51 -7.64 -5.79
C ASN A 49 23.81 -8.56 -4.79
N LEU A 50 22.89 -9.40 -5.28
CA LEU A 50 22.04 -10.23 -4.42
C LEU A 50 22.81 -11.30 -3.63
N SER A 51 23.91 -11.85 -4.17
CA SER A 51 24.76 -12.79 -3.42
C SER A 51 25.44 -12.09 -2.24
N LYS A 52 26.07 -10.94 -2.52
CA LYS A 52 26.72 -10.12 -1.48
C LYS A 52 25.71 -9.59 -0.46
N LEU A 53 24.48 -9.31 -0.89
CA LEU A 53 23.39 -8.91 0.01
C LEU A 53 23.13 -10.02 1.04
N VAL A 54 22.97 -11.27 0.59
CA VAL A 54 22.72 -12.42 1.47
C VAL A 54 23.90 -12.66 2.40
N GLU A 55 25.13 -12.68 1.88
CA GLU A 55 26.35 -12.84 2.70
C GLU A 55 26.45 -11.77 3.79
N LYS A 56 26.20 -10.49 3.44
CA LYS A 56 26.20 -9.38 4.39
C LYS A 56 25.05 -9.48 5.39
N PHE A 57 23.86 -9.87 4.95
CA PHE A 57 22.69 -10.04 5.82
C PHE A 57 22.97 -11.10 6.88
N ILE A 58 23.48 -12.26 6.46
CA ILE A 58 23.90 -13.36 7.34
C ILE A 58 24.94 -12.86 8.33
N LYS A 59 25.99 -12.18 7.86
CA LYS A 59 27.02 -11.62 8.75
C LYS A 59 26.46 -10.60 9.76
N CYS A 60 25.49 -9.79 9.36
CA CYS A 60 24.83 -8.83 10.26
C CYS A 60 23.88 -9.51 11.24
N SER A 61 23.34 -10.68 10.90
CA SER A 61 22.43 -11.45 11.77
C SER A 61 23.10 -11.91 13.06
N GLU A 62 24.43 -11.97 13.13
CA GLU A 62 25.18 -12.23 14.38
C GLU A 62 24.92 -11.17 15.46
N ILE A 63 24.50 -9.97 15.08
CA ILE A 63 24.24 -8.86 16.00
C ILE A 63 22.78 -8.95 16.49
N PRO A 64 22.50 -9.15 17.81
CA PRO A 64 21.13 -9.26 18.31
C PRO A 64 20.24 -8.07 17.96
N ARG A 65 20.77 -6.85 18.07
CA ARG A 65 20.04 -5.63 17.69
C ARG A 65 19.65 -5.58 16.22
N PHE A 66 20.38 -6.25 15.32
CA PHE A 66 20.03 -6.31 13.89
C PHE A 66 18.79 -7.18 13.66
N ARG A 67 18.67 -8.31 14.38
CA ARG A 67 17.55 -9.25 14.22
C ARG A 67 16.19 -8.64 14.57
N GLY A 68 16.17 -7.59 15.38
CA GLY A 68 14.97 -6.80 15.69
C GLY A 68 14.50 -5.83 14.59
N HIS A 69 15.23 -5.63 13.49
CA HIS A 69 14.81 -4.68 12.44
C HIS A 69 13.86 -5.34 11.46
N HIS A 70 12.55 -5.09 11.56
CA HIS A 70 11.58 -5.77 10.68
C HIS A 70 11.76 -5.37 9.21
N ASN A 71 11.93 -4.07 8.93
CA ASN A 71 12.00 -3.54 7.57
C ASN A 71 13.15 -4.09 6.74
N ILE A 72 14.29 -4.46 7.37
CA ILE A 72 15.43 -4.99 6.62
C ILE A 72 15.19 -6.43 6.13
N TYR A 73 14.47 -7.23 6.92
CA TYR A 73 14.05 -8.57 6.50
C TYR A 73 13.06 -8.46 5.34
N GLU A 74 12.06 -7.58 5.46
CA GLU A 74 11.06 -7.38 4.42
C GLU A 74 11.68 -6.89 3.11
N ASP A 75 12.57 -5.89 3.16
CA ASP A 75 13.26 -5.40 1.96
C ASP A 75 14.12 -6.49 1.31
N THR A 76 14.89 -7.22 2.11
CA THR A 76 15.78 -8.28 1.62
C THR A 76 14.97 -9.38 0.94
N VAL A 77 13.96 -9.92 1.63
CA VAL A 77 13.12 -10.99 1.09
C VAL A 77 12.35 -10.53 -0.14
N ARG A 78 11.76 -9.34 -0.12
CA ARG A 78 11.07 -8.76 -1.28
C ARG A 78 11.99 -8.66 -2.49
N ARG A 79 13.21 -8.14 -2.32
CA ARG A 79 14.18 -7.99 -3.42
C ARG A 79 14.64 -9.33 -3.99
N LEU A 80 14.87 -10.32 -3.13
CA LEU A 80 15.24 -11.67 -3.55
C LEU A 80 14.07 -12.38 -4.27
N ALA A 81 12.85 -12.28 -3.75
CA ALA A 81 11.65 -12.84 -4.36
C ALA A 81 11.33 -12.18 -5.71
N SER A 82 11.39 -10.85 -5.81
CA SER A 82 11.21 -10.13 -7.09
C SER A 82 12.24 -10.54 -8.14
N ALA A 83 13.45 -10.93 -7.73
CA ALA A 83 14.50 -11.46 -8.60
C ALA A 83 14.41 -12.98 -8.81
N LYS A 84 13.34 -13.64 -8.33
CA LYS A 84 13.12 -15.10 -8.38
C LYS A 84 14.27 -15.93 -7.78
N ARG A 85 14.97 -15.38 -6.77
CA ARG A 85 16.07 -16.04 -6.05
C ARG A 85 15.54 -16.72 -4.77
N PHE A 86 14.65 -17.70 -4.92
CA PHE A 86 13.98 -18.36 -3.79
C PHE A 86 14.94 -19.14 -2.88
N SER A 87 15.99 -19.74 -3.42
CA SER A 87 17.04 -20.40 -2.62
C SER A 87 17.77 -19.43 -1.69
N PHE A 88 17.92 -18.15 -2.09
CA PHE A 88 18.50 -17.11 -1.24
C PHE A 88 17.52 -16.64 -0.17
N VAL A 89 16.20 -16.63 -0.45
CA VAL A 89 15.17 -16.36 0.56
C VAL A 89 15.22 -17.46 1.64
N GLU A 90 15.22 -18.72 1.22
CA GLU A 90 15.37 -19.87 2.12
C GLU A 90 16.65 -19.74 2.94
N GLN A 91 17.81 -19.51 2.30
CA GLN A 91 19.08 -19.36 3.01
C GLN A 91 19.03 -18.26 4.08
N VAL A 92 18.45 -17.09 3.77
CA VAL A 92 18.33 -15.98 4.72
C VAL A 92 17.47 -16.37 5.92
N ILE A 93 16.32 -17.01 5.70
CA ILE A 93 15.35 -17.34 6.74
C ILE A 93 15.80 -18.55 7.58
N GLU A 94 16.28 -19.62 6.95
CA GLU A 94 16.83 -20.81 7.64
C GLU A 94 17.99 -20.42 8.56
N HIS A 95 18.86 -19.50 8.12
CA HIS A 95 19.96 -19.01 8.94
C HIS A 95 19.50 -18.35 10.24
N GLN A 96 18.25 -17.87 10.32
CA GLN A 96 17.73 -17.23 11.52
C GLN A 96 17.33 -18.23 12.60
N LYS A 97 17.02 -19.47 12.23
CA LYS A 97 16.56 -20.51 13.18
C LYS A 97 17.62 -20.92 14.19
N LYS A 98 18.89 -20.59 13.95
CA LYS A 98 20.01 -20.89 14.86
C LYS A 98 20.10 -19.96 16.07
N TYR A 99 19.40 -18.83 16.07
CA TYR A 99 19.42 -17.86 17.16
C TYR A 99 18.25 -18.09 18.11
N ASP A 100 18.47 -17.87 19.41
CA ASP A 100 17.44 -18.06 20.46
C ASP A 100 16.16 -17.23 20.24
N ASP A 101 16.24 -16.15 19.44
CA ASP A 101 15.08 -15.36 19.01
C ASP A 101 13.97 -16.22 18.40
N ILE A 102 14.28 -17.37 17.78
CA ILE A 102 13.30 -18.28 17.19
C ILE A 102 12.30 -18.87 18.21
N THR A 103 12.69 -18.91 19.48
CA THR A 103 11.80 -19.34 20.58
C THR A 103 10.68 -18.33 20.85
N CYS A 104 10.89 -17.06 20.47
CA CYS A 104 9.88 -16.01 20.55
C CYS A 104 8.89 -16.15 19.39
N GLU A 105 7.62 -16.39 19.71
CA GLU A 105 6.58 -16.59 18.69
C GLU A 105 6.47 -15.42 17.70
N GLY A 106 6.61 -14.17 18.17
CA GLY A 106 6.59 -13.01 17.27
C GLY A 106 7.71 -13.01 16.22
N PHE A 107 8.89 -13.53 16.58
CA PHE A 107 10.00 -13.70 15.64
C PHE A 107 9.69 -14.80 14.62
N ALA A 108 9.20 -15.94 15.08
CA ALA A 108 8.80 -17.07 14.23
C ALA A 108 7.66 -16.70 13.26
N MET A 109 6.61 -16.04 13.74
CA MET A 109 5.50 -15.50 12.94
C MET A 109 5.99 -14.60 11.81
N ARG A 110 6.97 -13.73 12.10
CA ARG A 110 7.58 -12.87 11.09
C ARG A 110 8.26 -13.69 9.99
N LEU A 111 8.99 -14.75 10.34
CA LEU A 111 9.63 -15.63 9.35
C LEU A 111 8.61 -16.38 8.49
N ILE A 112 7.53 -16.90 9.09
CA ILE A 112 6.39 -17.50 8.38
C ILE A 112 5.79 -16.48 7.39
N SER A 113 5.55 -15.23 7.83
CA SER A 113 5.04 -14.17 6.96
C SER A 113 6.00 -13.81 5.84
N LEU A 114 7.33 -13.83 6.08
CA LEU A 114 8.31 -13.54 5.04
C LEU A 114 8.30 -14.62 3.94
N TYR A 115 8.19 -15.90 4.30
CA TYR A 115 7.97 -16.96 3.31
C TYR A 115 6.66 -16.75 2.55
N GLY A 116 5.57 -16.37 3.23
CA GLY A 116 4.30 -16.01 2.61
C GLY A 116 4.43 -14.88 1.58
N LYS A 117 5.05 -13.76 1.96
CA LYS A 117 5.35 -12.62 1.06
C LYS A 117 6.25 -13.00 -0.12
N ALA A 118 7.08 -14.02 0.02
CA ALA A 118 7.93 -14.54 -1.05
C ALA A 118 7.22 -15.55 -1.96
N GLY A 119 5.96 -15.92 -1.68
CA GLY A 119 5.21 -16.95 -2.40
C GLY A 119 5.65 -18.38 -2.08
N MET A 120 6.34 -18.59 -0.95
CA MET A 120 6.96 -19.85 -0.55
C MET A 120 6.15 -20.55 0.55
N LEU A 121 4.85 -20.80 0.32
CA LEU A 121 3.95 -21.34 1.35
C LEU A 121 4.39 -22.70 1.92
N ASP A 122 4.98 -23.58 1.11
CA ASP A 122 5.42 -24.89 1.60
C ASP A 122 6.54 -24.74 2.65
N HIS A 123 7.39 -23.71 2.51
CA HIS A 123 8.41 -23.39 3.50
C HIS A 123 7.82 -22.72 4.74
N ALA A 124 6.80 -21.88 4.57
CA ALA A 124 6.06 -21.30 5.68
C ALA A 124 5.36 -22.39 6.53
N SER A 125 4.76 -23.38 5.86
CA SER A 125 4.09 -24.52 6.49
C SER A 125 5.10 -25.42 7.20
N LYS A 126 6.22 -25.74 6.54
CA LYS A 126 7.32 -26.49 7.15
C LYS A 126 7.85 -25.80 8.41
N LEU A 127 8.07 -24.49 8.37
CA LEU A 127 8.51 -23.74 9.55
C LEU A 127 7.46 -23.78 10.67
N PHE A 128 6.17 -23.66 10.35
CA PHE A 128 5.10 -23.79 11.34
C PHE A 128 5.13 -25.17 12.02
N ASP A 129 5.33 -26.25 11.26
CA ASP A 129 5.42 -27.61 11.78
C ASP A 129 6.68 -27.87 12.62
N GLU A 130 7.77 -27.15 12.33
CA GLU A 130 9.05 -27.21 13.07
C GLU A 130 9.04 -26.41 14.39
N LEU A 131 8.05 -25.55 14.64
CA LEU A 131 8.04 -24.68 15.83
C LEU A 131 8.21 -25.45 17.16
N PRO A 132 7.51 -26.58 17.40
CA PRO A 132 7.69 -27.34 18.64
C PRO A 132 9.13 -27.82 18.85
N GLN A 133 9.80 -28.27 17.78
CA GLN A 133 11.20 -28.70 17.82
C GLN A 133 12.15 -27.51 18.06
N LEU A 134 11.76 -26.33 17.61
CA LEU A 134 12.44 -25.05 17.86
C LEU A 134 12.10 -24.43 19.22
N LYS A 135 11.44 -25.19 20.12
CA LYS A 135 10.99 -24.75 21.45
C LYS A 135 10.05 -23.54 21.41
N CYS A 136 9.32 -23.39 20.32
CA CYS A 136 8.29 -22.37 20.14
C CYS A 136 6.92 -23.04 20.08
N GLN A 137 6.00 -22.65 20.96
CA GLN A 137 4.66 -23.23 20.96
C GLN A 137 3.86 -22.72 19.76
N ARG A 138 3.11 -23.63 19.11
CA ARG A 138 2.08 -23.24 18.13
C ARG A 138 0.86 -22.72 18.88
N THR A 139 0.47 -21.49 18.60
CA THR A 139 -0.72 -20.83 19.16
C THR A 139 -1.59 -20.26 18.04
N LEU A 140 -2.71 -19.66 18.42
CA LEU A 140 -3.57 -18.89 17.53
C LEU A 140 -2.80 -17.85 16.69
N LYS A 141 -1.72 -17.25 17.23
CA LYS A 141 -0.96 -16.21 16.53
C LYS A 141 -0.11 -16.77 15.38
N SER A 142 0.62 -17.85 15.62
CA SER A 142 1.39 -18.55 14.60
C SER A 142 0.47 -19.23 13.57
N PHE A 143 -0.69 -19.74 14.01
CA PHE A 143 -1.74 -20.24 13.11
C PHE A 143 -2.27 -19.13 12.18
N ASN A 144 -2.67 -17.97 12.71
CA ASN A 144 -3.11 -16.82 11.91
C ASN A 144 -2.00 -16.33 10.96
N SER A 145 -0.74 -16.45 11.36
CA SER A 145 0.40 -16.12 10.47
C SER A 145 0.53 -17.09 9.30
N LEU A 146 0.28 -18.39 9.52
CA LEU A 146 0.26 -19.40 8.46
C LEU A 146 -0.91 -19.21 7.51
N LEU A 147 -2.12 -18.95 8.03
CA LEU A 147 -3.28 -18.63 7.21
C LEU A 147 -3.01 -17.40 6.33
N TYR A 148 -2.45 -16.34 6.90
CA TYR A 148 -2.13 -15.14 6.15
C TYR A 148 -1.02 -15.37 5.10
N ALA A 149 -0.06 -16.27 5.37
CA ALA A 149 0.93 -16.69 4.39
C ALA A 149 0.29 -17.39 3.17
N CYS A 150 -0.86 -18.05 3.33
CA CYS A 150 -1.63 -18.62 2.22
C CYS A 150 -2.16 -17.53 1.29
N VAL A 151 -2.76 -16.48 1.87
CA VAL A 151 -3.27 -15.31 1.13
C VAL A 151 -2.13 -14.60 0.41
N GLN A 152 -1.02 -14.33 1.10
CA GLN A 152 0.16 -13.69 0.49
C GLN A 152 0.79 -14.50 -0.65
N SER A 153 0.72 -15.83 -0.56
CA SER A 153 1.20 -16.74 -1.61
C SER A 153 0.17 -17.01 -2.70
N LYS A 154 -1.03 -16.39 -2.63
CA LYS A 154 -2.17 -16.62 -3.53
C LYS A 154 -2.62 -18.08 -3.61
N GLN A 155 -2.41 -18.84 -2.53
CA GLN A 155 -2.84 -20.24 -2.42
C GLN A 155 -4.08 -20.31 -1.54
N TYR A 156 -5.18 -19.74 -2.05
CA TYR A 156 -6.42 -19.53 -1.29
C TYR A 156 -7.07 -20.84 -0.83
N ASP A 157 -7.03 -21.89 -1.66
CA ASP A 157 -7.54 -23.23 -1.31
C ASP A 157 -6.89 -23.82 -0.04
N LYS A 158 -5.58 -23.54 0.15
CA LYS A 158 -4.85 -24.00 1.34
C LYS A 158 -5.27 -23.23 2.60
N ALA A 159 -5.71 -21.97 2.47
CA ALA A 159 -6.19 -21.19 3.61
C ALA A 159 -7.44 -21.83 4.22
N GLU A 160 -8.42 -22.21 3.39
CA GLU A 160 -9.60 -22.94 3.84
C GLU A 160 -9.21 -24.29 4.47
N LYS A 161 -8.38 -25.08 3.77
CA LYS A 161 -7.95 -26.39 4.28
C LYS A 161 -7.33 -26.28 5.68
N PHE A 162 -6.36 -25.38 5.86
CA PHE A 162 -5.72 -25.19 7.17
C PHE A 162 -6.69 -24.67 8.22
N PHE A 163 -7.63 -23.80 7.84
CA PHE A 163 -8.66 -23.31 8.75
C PHE A 163 -9.59 -24.43 9.26
N ARG A 164 -9.90 -25.43 8.43
CA ARG A 164 -10.73 -26.57 8.82
C ARG A 164 -9.96 -27.63 9.64
N GLU A 165 -8.73 -27.94 9.26
CA GLU A 165 -7.98 -29.10 9.79
C GLU A 165 -7.12 -28.79 11.04
N LEU A 166 -6.42 -27.65 11.05
CA LEU A 166 -5.42 -27.37 12.10
C LEU A 166 -6.03 -27.04 13.47
N PRO A 167 -7.15 -26.28 13.58
CA PRO A 167 -7.80 -26.04 14.86
C PRO A 167 -8.13 -27.32 15.64
N LEU A 168 -8.62 -28.35 14.95
CA LEU A 168 -8.99 -29.64 15.55
C LEU A 168 -7.77 -30.40 16.08
N SER A 169 -6.68 -30.44 15.30
CA SER A 169 -5.47 -31.17 15.68
C SER A 169 -4.62 -30.46 16.73
N LEU A 170 -4.72 -29.12 16.82
CA LEU A 170 -3.91 -28.29 17.73
C LEU A 170 -4.69 -27.76 18.93
N SER A 171 -5.99 -28.06 19.03
CA SER A 171 -6.89 -27.49 20.05
C SER A 171 -6.86 -25.95 20.06
N ILE A 172 -6.83 -25.34 18.87
CA ILE A 172 -6.89 -23.89 18.68
C ILE A 172 -8.34 -23.50 18.37
N THR A 173 -8.83 -22.41 18.95
CA THR A 173 -10.13 -21.83 18.60
C THR A 173 -9.90 -20.64 17.66
N PRO A 174 -10.37 -20.70 16.40
CA PRO A 174 -10.27 -19.58 15.47
C PRO A 174 -10.96 -18.32 16.01
N ASP A 175 -10.32 -17.17 15.82
CA ASP A 175 -10.85 -15.87 16.24
C ASP A 175 -11.26 -15.01 15.04
N VAL A 176 -11.71 -13.79 15.32
CA VAL A 176 -12.06 -12.82 14.27
C VAL A 176 -10.95 -12.58 13.25
N ILE A 177 -9.69 -12.70 13.65
CA ILE A 177 -8.55 -12.56 12.73
C ILE A 177 -8.49 -13.80 11.82
N SER A 178 -8.61 -15.02 12.36
CA SER A 178 -8.66 -16.25 11.58
C SER A 178 -9.76 -16.21 10.51
N TYR A 179 -10.99 -15.86 10.90
CA TYR A 179 -12.12 -15.75 9.98
C TYR A 179 -11.90 -14.68 8.91
N ASN A 180 -11.45 -13.48 9.30
CA ASN A 180 -11.20 -12.40 8.35
C ASN A 180 -10.12 -12.74 7.32
N ILE A 181 -9.10 -13.54 7.69
CA ILE A 181 -8.09 -14.02 6.73
C ILE A 181 -8.72 -14.95 5.69
N VAL A 182 -9.59 -15.87 6.10
CA VAL A 182 -10.26 -16.81 5.18
C VAL A 182 -11.31 -16.09 4.31
N ILE A 183 -12.07 -15.15 4.88
CA ILE A 183 -12.98 -14.26 4.15
C ILE A 183 -12.20 -13.46 3.09
N GLN A 184 -11.03 -12.92 3.45
CA GLN A 184 -10.14 -12.27 2.49
C GLN A 184 -9.69 -13.23 1.39
N ALA A 185 -9.30 -14.46 1.74
CA ALA A 185 -8.89 -15.47 0.76
C ALA A 185 -10.00 -15.75 -0.27
N PHE A 186 -11.24 -15.95 0.20
CA PHE A 186 -12.40 -16.15 -0.67
C PHE A 186 -12.71 -14.92 -1.53
N SER A 187 -12.62 -13.72 -0.95
CA SER A 187 -12.84 -12.46 -1.68
C SER A 187 -11.80 -12.26 -2.79
N GLU A 188 -10.52 -12.50 -2.53
CA GLU A 188 -9.46 -12.40 -3.55
C GLU A 188 -9.53 -13.51 -4.62
N MET A 189 -10.09 -14.67 -4.28
CA MET A 189 -10.40 -15.74 -5.25
C MET A 189 -11.65 -15.43 -6.10
N GLY A 190 -12.42 -14.39 -5.75
CA GLY A 190 -13.69 -14.04 -6.40
C GLY A 190 -14.88 -14.91 -5.94
N SER A 191 -14.69 -15.77 -4.93
CA SER A 191 -15.73 -16.65 -4.38
C SER A 191 -16.48 -15.95 -3.24
N LEU A 192 -17.19 -14.87 -3.56
CA LEU A 192 -17.86 -14.01 -2.56
C LEU A 192 -19.00 -14.71 -1.83
N ASP A 193 -19.67 -15.66 -2.48
CA ASP A 193 -20.70 -16.47 -1.83
C ASP A 193 -20.08 -17.29 -0.68
N SER A 194 -18.88 -17.86 -0.88
CA SER A 194 -18.13 -18.54 0.19
C SER A 194 -17.65 -17.57 1.27
N ALA A 195 -17.27 -16.34 0.89
CA ALA A 195 -16.89 -15.30 1.85
C ALA A 195 -18.07 -14.92 2.77
N GLU A 196 -19.28 -14.88 2.22
CA GLU A 196 -20.50 -14.64 2.99
C GLU A 196 -20.88 -15.83 3.87
N LEU A 197 -20.77 -17.07 3.37
CA LEU A 197 -20.97 -18.27 4.20
C LEU A 197 -20.00 -18.31 5.39
N MET A 198 -18.76 -17.83 5.21
CA MET A 198 -17.82 -17.70 6.32
C MET A 198 -18.21 -16.62 7.33
N LEU A 199 -18.87 -15.53 6.91
CA LEU A 199 -19.45 -14.53 7.81
C LEU A 199 -20.60 -15.15 8.63
N ASP A 200 -21.48 -15.90 7.99
CA ASP A 200 -22.58 -16.59 8.69
C ASP A 200 -22.06 -17.63 9.68
N GLU A 201 -21.05 -18.41 9.27
CA GLU A 201 -20.40 -19.38 10.15
C GLU A 201 -19.75 -18.70 11.36
N MET A 202 -19.02 -17.60 11.13
CA MET A 202 -18.38 -16.80 12.17
C MET A 202 -19.40 -16.36 13.24
N GLU A 203 -20.54 -15.82 12.82
CA GLU A 203 -21.59 -15.36 13.71
C GLU A 203 -22.29 -16.52 14.43
N SER A 204 -22.55 -17.64 13.74
CA SER A 204 -23.15 -18.84 14.33
C SER A 204 -22.27 -19.47 15.42
N ASN A 205 -20.94 -19.34 15.28
CA ASN A 205 -19.96 -19.78 16.26
C ASN A 205 -19.72 -18.75 17.38
N GLY A 206 -20.52 -17.68 17.44
CA GLY A 206 -20.45 -16.65 18.47
C GLY A 206 -19.26 -15.71 18.33
N VAL A 207 -18.57 -15.72 17.18
CA VAL A 207 -17.48 -14.78 16.90
C VAL A 207 -18.09 -13.52 16.28
N LYS A 208 -17.97 -12.37 16.96
CA LYS A 208 -18.56 -11.12 16.49
C LYS A 208 -17.84 -10.56 15.26
N SER A 209 -18.57 -10.40 14.16
CA SER A 209 -18.11 -9.70 12.96
C SER A 209 -17.74 -8.24 13.27
N ASN A 210 -16.79 -7.68 12.51
CA ASN A 210 -16.35 -6.30 12.71
C ASN A 210 -16.22 -5.55 11.37
N LEU A 211 -15.85 -4.27 11.44
CA LEU A 211 -15.68 -3.42 10.27
C LEU A 211 -14.72 -4.01 9.21
N ILE A 212 -13.70 -4.76 9.63
CA ILE A 212 -12.77 -5.41 8.68
C ILE A 212 -13.50 -6.53 7.93
N THR A 213 -14.32 -7.32 8.62
CA THR A 213 -15.14 -8.40 8.03
C THR A 213 -16.03 -7.85 6.92
N PHE A 214 -16.85 -6.85 7.25
CA PHE A 214 -17.78 -6.24 6.30
C PHE A 214 -17.08 -5.52 5.16
N ASN A 215 -16.06 -4.71 5.44
CA ASN A 215 -15.31 -4.01 4.39
C ASN A 215 -14.65 -4.97 3.39
N THR A 216 -14.21 -6.15 3.84
CA THR A 216 -13.59 -7.15 2.96
C THR A 216 -14.60 -7.74 1.97
N ILE A 217 -15.81 -8.05 2.43
CA ILE A 217 -16.88 -8.64 1.61
C ILE A 217 -17.49 -7.58 0.68
N ILE A 218 -17.83 -6.40 1.22
CA ILE A 218 -18.41 -5.28 0.47
C ILE A 218 -17.46 -4.82 -0.66
N ASN A 219 -16.16 -4.69 -0.36
CA ASN A 219 -15.17 -4.36 -1.38
C ASN A 219 -15.12 -5.42 -2.49
N GLY A 220 -15.22 -6.70 -2.14
CA GLY A 220 -15.32 -7.78 -3.12
C GLY A 220 -16.52 -7.61 -4.06
N PHE A 221 -17.72 -7.41 -3.52
CA PHE A 221 -18.95 -7.27 -4.31
C PHE A 221 -18.93 -6.04 -5.22
N TYR A 222 -18.55 -4.87 -4.69
CA TYR A 222 -18.46 -3.65 -5.50
C TYR A 222 -17.37 -3.74 -6.57
N HIS A 223 -16.24 -4.42 -6.28
CA HIS A 223 -15.16 -4.58 -7.25
C HIS A 223 -15.58 -5.36 -8.50
N ILE A 224 -16.46 -6.36 -8.34
CA ILE A 224 -16.99 -7.15 -9.46
C ILE A 224 -18.33 -6.61 -10.01
N GLY A 225 -18.77 -5.43 -9.57
CA GLY A 225 -19.99 -4.78 -10.04
C GLY A 225 -21.30 -5.37 -9.51
N LYS A 226 -21.27 -6.30 -8.55
CA LYS A 226 -22.47 -6.85 -7.89
C LYS A 226 -23.00 -5.90 -6.81
N PHE A 227 -23.48 -4.74 -7.24
CA PHE A 227 -23.93 -3.67 -6.33
C PHE A 227 -25.07 -4.08 -5.40
N SER A 228 -26.07 -4.81 -5.90
CA SER A 228 -27.20 -5.24 -5.07
C SER A 228 -26.75 -6.09 -3.87
N ASP A 229 -25.77 -6.98 -4.07
CA ASP A 229 -25.21 -7.78 -2.99
C ASP A 229 -24.35 -6.93 -2.05
N GLY A 230 -23.56 -6.00 -2.61
CA GLY A 230 -22.78 -5.04 -1.83
C GLY A 230 -23.65 -4.18 -0.90
N GLU A 231 -24.78 -3.65 -1.38
CA GLU A 231 -25.73 -2.87 -0.57
C GLU A 231 -26.41 -3.74 0.50
N ARG A 232 -26.67 -5.02 0.22
CA ARG A 232 -27.23 -5.95 1.22
C ARG A 232 -26.26 -6.18 2.37
N ILE A 233 -24.97 -6.39 2.07
CA ILE A 233 -23.94 -6.54 3.10
C ILE A 233 -23.69 -5.21 3.83
N TRP A 234 -23.80 -4.07 3.14
CA TRP A 234 -23.75 -2.75 3.77
C TRP A 234 -24.88 -2.55 4.78
N ALA A 235 -26.13 -2.89 4.42
CA ALA A 235 -27.27 -2.80 5.33
C ALA A 235 -27.07 -3.71 6.55
N ARG A 236 -26.62 -4.95 6.35
CA ARG A 236 -26.30 -5.87 7.46
C ARG A 236 -25.23 -5.31 8.41
N MET A 237 -24.23 -4.59 7.87
CA MET A 237 -23.20 -3.93 8.68
C MET A 237 -23.82 -2.87 9.59
N GLU A 238 -24.67 -2.00 9.04
CA GLU A 238 -25.37 -0.95 9.79
C GLU A 238 -26.36 -1.53 10.82
N GLU A 239 -27.14 -2.56 10.45
CA GLU A 239 -28.05 -3.30 11.34
C GLU A 239 -27.31 -3.98 12.51
N SER A 240 -26.05 -4.37 12.30
CA SER A 240 -25.16 -4.92 13.33
C SER A 240 -24.55 -3.84 14.24
N GLY A 241 -24.92 -2.57 14.05
CA GLY A 241 -24.41 -1.42 14.81
C GLY A 241 -22.95 -1.09 14.47
N ILE A 242 -22.48 -1.46 13.27
CA ILE A 242 -21.13 -1.16 12.79
C ILE A 242 -21.24 -0.02 11.78
N GLU A 243 -20.66 1.13 12.11
CA GLU A 243 -20.70 2.30 11.24
C GLU A 243 -19.73 2.14 10.05
N PRO A 244 -20.16 2.43 8.81
CA PRO A 244 -19.28 2.47 7.65
C PRO A 244 -18.18 3.52 7.82
N ASP A 245 -16.95 3.18 7.46
CA ASP A 245 -15.81 4.10 7.49
C ASP A 245 -15.42 4.57 6.08
N ILE A 246 -14.38 5.41 6.00
CA ILE A 246 -13.85 5.90 4.73
C ILE A 246 -13.44 4.76 3.77
N ARG A 247 -13.09 3.56 4.28
CA ARG A 247 -12.78 2.41 3.43
C ARG A 247 -14.04 1.79 2.85
N SER A 248 -15.13 1.71 3.62
CA SER A 248 -16.44 1.31 3.12
C SER A 248 -16.87 2.22 1.96
N TYR A 249 -16.84 3.54 2.16
CA TYR A 249 -17.20 4.52 1.13
C TYR A 249 -16.28 4.45 -0.09
N ASN A 250 -14.97 4.31 0.10
CA ASN A 250 -14.03 4.19 -1.02
C ASN A 250 -14.21 2.88 -1.81
N ALA A 251 -14.63 1.78 -1.17
CA ALA A 251 -14.96 0.54 -1.86
C ALA A 251 -16.17 0.72 -2.79
N LYS A 252 -17.23 1.37 -2.30
CA LYS A 252 -18.42 1.70 -3.10
C LYS A 252 -18.07 2.66 -4.23
N LEU A 253 -17.34 3.73 -3.92
CA LEU A 253 -16.87 4.71 -4.90
C LEU A 253 -16.06 4.05 -6.01
N LYS A 254 -15.14 3.14 -5.66
CA LYS A 254 -14.34 2.40 -6.63
C LYS A 254 -15.21 1.59 -7.57
N GLY A 255 -16.19 0.84 -7.05
CA GLY A 255 -17.13 0.10 -7.88
C GLY A 255 -17.88 1.03 -8.86
N LEU A 256 -18.31 2.21 -8.40
CA LEU A 256 -19.12 3.13 -9.21
C LEU A 256 -18.29 3.70 -10.36
N VAL A 257 -17.05 4.12 -10.06
CA VAL A 257 -16.07 4.60 -11.04
C VAL A 257 -15.77 3.53 -12.09
N HIS A 258 -15.49 2.29 -11.67
CA HIS A 258 -15.19 1.20 -12.61
C HIS A 258 -16.43 0.75 -13.41
N GLY A 259 -17.63 0.99 -12.88
CA GLY A 259 -18.90 0.76 -13.57
C GLY A 259 -19.35 1.91 -14.47
N GLY A 260 -18.55 2.99 -14.61
CA GLY A 260 -18.91 4.17 -15.42
C GLY A 260 -20.06 4.99 -14.86
N LYS A 261 -20.36 4.85 -13.55
CA LYS A 261 -21.48 5.52 -12.87
C LYS A 261 -21.01 6.79 -12.15
N MET A 262 -20.39 7.73 -12.89
CA MET A 262 -19.77 8.90 -12.25
C MET A 262 -20.76 9.85 -11.57
N ALA A 263 -22.00 9.95 -12.03
CA ALA A 263 -23.04 10.73 -11.33
C ALA A 263 -23.27 10.20 -9.90
N GLU A 264 -23.51 8.89 -9.77
CA GLU A 264 -23.68 8.22 -8.47
C GLU A 264 -22.41 8.33 -7.60
N ALA A 265 -21.22 8.30 -8.23
CA ALA A 265 -19.94 8.48 -7.53
C ALA A 265 -19.79 9.88 -6.91
N VAL A 266 -20.22 10.93 -7.62
CA VAL A 266 -20.20 12.31 -7.12
C VAL A 266 -21.18 12.47 -5.97
N GLU A 267 -22.42 11.99 -6.11
CA GLU A 267 -23.42 12.01 -5.05
C GLU A 267 -22.92 11.33 -3.76
N LEU A 268 -22.22 10.20 -3.90
CA LEU A 268 -21.62 9.49 -2.77
C LEU A 268 -20.57 10.34 -2.03
N VAL A 269 -19.75 11.10 -2.76
CA VAL A 269 -18.72 11.98 -2.17
C VAL A 269 -19.35 13.24 -1.56
N GLU A 270 -20.43 13.76 -2.12
CA GLU A 270 -21.20 14.85 -1.49
C GLU A 270 -21.82 14.41 -0.16
N LYS A 271 -22.35 13.17 -0.10
CA LYS A 271 -22.83 12.57 1.14
C LYS A 271 -21.70 12.41 2.16
N LEU A 272 -20.51 12.00 1.72
CA LEU A 272 -19.32 11.91 2.57
C LEU A 272 -18.96 13.29 3.16
N GLY A 273 -19.00 14.36 2.36
CA GLY A 273 -18.74 15.73 2.82
C GLY A 273 -19.74 16.28 3.84
N SER A 274 -20.92 15.65 3.96
CA SER A 274 -21.93 15.96 4.97
C SER A 274 -21.81 15.10 6.24
N SER A 275 -20.88 14.14 6.25
CA SER A 275 -20.59 13.27 7.39
C SER A 275 -19.36 13.76 8.18
N GLU A 276 -19.07 13.15 9.33
CA GLU A 276 -17.83 13.40 10.08
C GLU A 276 -16.58 12.78 9.41
N LEU A 277 -16.75 12.03 8.32
CA LEU A 277 -15.66 11.37 7.61
C LEU A 277 -14.99 12.32 6.62
N GLU A 278 -13.66 12.31 6.60
CA GLU A 278 -12.87 13.12 5.67
C GLU A 278 -12.47 12.31 4.43
N ALA A 279 -12.70 12.89 3.24
CA ALA A 279 -12.17 12.37 1.99
C ALA A 279 -10.64 12.30 2.03
N ASN A 280 -10.07 11.17 1.61
CA ASN A 280 -8.63 10.96 1.62
C ASN A 280 -8.07 10.79 0.21
N HIS A 281 -6.76 10.53 0.11
CA HIS A 281 -6.09 10.39 -1.19
C HIS A 281 -6.69 9.28 -2.06
N VAL A 282 -7.26 8.22 -1.46
CA VAL A 282 -7.96 7.18 -2.22
C VAL A 282 -9.24 7.73 -2.84
N THR A 283 -10.03 8.48 -2.08
CA THR A 283 -11.27 9.13 -2.55
C THR A 283 -10.99 10.04 -3.74
N TYR A 284 -10.02 10.96 -3.60
CA TYR A 284 -9.66 11.89 -4.67
C TYR A 284 -9.08 11.18 -5.90
N ASN A 285 -8.23 10.17 -5.70
CA ASN A 285 -7.64 9.44 -6.82
C ASN A 285 -8.69 8.67 -7.61
N LEU A 286 -9.71 8.09 -6.96
CA LEU A 286 -10.82 7.41 -7.63
C LEU A 286 -11.66 8.39 -8.47
N LEU A 287 -11.91 9.59 -7.98
CA LEU A 287 -12.58 10.64 -8.76
C LEU A 287 -11.74 11.11 -9.95
N ILE A 288 -10.43 11.34 -9.75
CA ILE A 288 -9.50 11.71 -10.82
C ILE A 288 -9.48 10.61 -11.88
N GLU A 289 -9.34 9.34 -11.47
CA GLU A 289 -9.40 8.18 -12.37
C GLU A 289 -10.71 8.15 -13.18
N GLY A 290 -11.86 8.31 -12.51
CA GLY A 290 -13.16 8.34 -13.18
C GLY A 290 -13.28 9.44 -14.23
N TYR A 291 -12.93 10.68 -13.89
CA TYR A 291 -12.96 11.79 -14.85
C TYR A 291 -11.95 11.62 -15.99
N CYS A 292 -10.77 11.05 -15.72
CA CYS A 292 -9.81 10.70 -16.76
C CYS A 292 -10.39 9.63 -17.72
N ASN A 293 -11.03 8.60 -17.19
CA ASN A 293 -11.66 7.53 -17.98
C ASN A 293 -12.78 8.05 -18.88
N ASP A 294 -13.57 9.01 -18.38
CA ASP A 294 -14.68 9.63 -19.13
C ASP A 294 -14.20 10.74 -20.09
N GLY A 295 -12.91 11.12 -20.04
CA GLY A 295 -12.33 12.16 -20.90
C GLY A 295 -12.58 13.60 -20.43
N TYR A 296 -13.03 13.79 -19.19
CA TYR A 296 -13.38 15.06 -18.56
C TYR A 296 -12.16 15.70 -17.87
N SER A 297 -11.30 16.32 -18.68
CA SER A 297 -10.02 16.87 -18.23
C SER A 297 -10.13 18.01 -17.21
N ASP A 298 -11.10 18.90 -17.35
CA ASP A 298 -11.21 20.08 -16.48
C ASP A 298 -11.74 19.68 -15.09
N GLU A 299 -12.62 18.69 -15.05
CA GLU A 299 -13.12 18.05 -13.84
C GLU A 299 -12.00 17.32 -13.10
N ALA A 300 -11.18 16.53 -13.80
CA ALA A 300 -10.01 15.87 -13.20
C ALA A 300 -9.03 16.88 -12.57
N LYS A 301 -8.78 18.02 -13.26
CA LYS A 301 -7.97 19.13 -12.72
C LYS A 301 -8.62 19.77 -11.50
N SER A 302 -9.93 20.01 -11.54
CA SER A 302 -10.69 20.60 -10.43
C SER A 302 -10.63 19.71 -9.19
N VAL A 303 -10.77 18.39 -9.35
CA VAL A 303 -10.63 17.42 -8.25
C VAL A 303 -9.21 17.46 -7.66
N TYR A 304 -8.17 17.52 -8.49
CA TYR A 304 -6.79 17.67 -8.01
C TYR A 304 -6.58 18.99 -7.23
N ASP A 305 -7.09 20.10 -7.74
CA ASP A 305 -7.01 21.38 -7.04
C ASP A 305 -7.78 21.36 -5.71
N HIS A 306 -8.93 20.68 -5.65
CA HIS A 306 -9.69 20.49 -4.42
C HIS A 306 -8.93 19.61 -3.42
N MET A 307 -8.29 18.53 -3.89
CA MET A 307 -7.42 17.69 -3.07
C MET A 307 -6.35 18.55 -2.36
N LEU A 308 -5.65 19.41 -3.10
CA LEU A 308 -4.66 20.34 -2.53
C LEU A 308 -5.27 21.32 -1.52
N LYS A 309 -6.42 21.93 -1.85
CA LYS A 309 -7.11 22.90 -0.97
C LYS A 309 -7.59 22.27 0.33
N SER A 310 -7.99 21.01 0.30
CA SER A 310 -8.39 20.24 1.49
C SER A 310 -7.21 19.81 2.38
N GLY A 311 -5.97 20.09 1.98
CA GLY A 311 -4.77 19.63 2.70
C GLY A 311 -4.45 18.15 2.48
N CYS A 312 -5.18 17.47 1.58
CA CYS A 312 -4.89 16.09 1.21
C CYS A 312 -3.64 16.04 0.32
N ILE A 313 -2.59 15.36 0.77
CA ILE A 313 -1.30 15.33 0.06
C ILE A 313 -1.38 14.34 -1.13
N PRO A 314 -1.13 14.79 -2.37
CA PRO A 314 -1.04 13.92 -3.54
C PRO A 314 -0.01 12.81 -3.33
N ASN A 315 -0.36 11.59 -3.74
CA ASN A 315 0.52 10.43 -3.62
C ASN A 315 0.96 9.93 -5.00
N ARG A 316 1.68 8.81 -4.99
CA ARG A 316 2.20 8.18 -6.21
C ARG A 316 1.10 7.93 -7.24
N THR A 317 -0.03 7.36 -6.80
CA THR A 317 -1.18 7.06 -7.65
C THR A 317 -1.79 8.32 -8.25
N THR A 318 -1.86 9.43 -7.51
CA THR A 318 -2.37 10.72 -8.03
C THR A 318 -1.57 11.17 -9.27
N PHE A 319 -0.24 11.20 -9.14
CA PHE A 319 0.65 11.65 -10.21
C PHE A 319 0.72 10.65 -11.37
N GLU A 320 0.81 9.35 -11.07
CA GLU A 320 0.86 8.30 -12.11
C GLU A 320 -0.44 8.18 -12.91
N THR A 321 -1.58 8.64 -12.35
CA THR A 321 -2.86 8.71 -13.07
C THR A 321 -2.97 9.99 -13.89
N LEU A 322 -2.70 11.14 -13.27
CA LEU A 322 -2.97 12.44 -13.87
C LEU A 322 -1.93 12.87 -14.92
N ILE A 323 -0.64 12.61 -14.69
CA ILE A 323 0.43 13.07 -15.60
C ILE A 323 0.28 12.49 -17.01
N PRO A 324 0.16 11.16 -17.19
CA PRO A 324 0.03 10.59 -18.54
C PRO A 324 -1.21 11.10 -19.26
N TYR A 325 -2.35 11.19 -18.55
CA TYR A 325 -3.62 11.66 -19.10
C TYR A 325 -3.54 13.12 -19.56
N ILE A 326 -3.05 14.02 -18.71
CA ILE A 326 -2.90 15.45 -19.03
C ILE A 326 -1.92 15.65 -20.20
N TYR A 327 -0.83 14.87 -20.23
CA TYR A 327 0.12 14.88 -21.33
C TYR A 327 -0.52 14.43 -22.65
N GLU A 328 -1.31 13.35 -22.64
CA GLU A 328 -2.04 12.86 -23.82
C GLU A 328 -3.04 13.89 -24.35
N LYS A 329 -3.70 14.64 -23.47
CA LYS A 329 -4.60 15.74 -23.84
C LYS A 329 -3.89 17.00 -24.34
N GLY A 330 -2.55 17.00 -24.36
CA GLY A 330 -1.72 18.06 -24.94
C GLY A 330 -1.43 19.24 -24.01
N ASP A 331 -1.84 19.19 -22.74
CA ASP A 331 -1.55 20.23 -21.75
C ASP A 331 -0.16 20.00 -21.13
N LEU A 332 0.86 20.33 -21.94
CA LEU A 332 2.26 20.15 -21.57
C LEU A 332 2.63 20.93 -20.30
N ASP A 333 2.13 22.16 -20.16
CA ASP A 333 2.44 23.03 -19.02
C ASP A 333 2.02 22.42 -17.68
N LEU A 334 0.78 21.93 -17.62
CA LEU A 334 0.29 21.27 -16.42
C LEU A 334 1.01 19.94 -16.18
N ALA A 335 1.28 19.15 -17.22
CA ALA A 335 2.03 17.90 -17.08
C ALA A 335 3.42 18.15 -16.45
N LEU A 336 4.13 19.21 -16.89
CA LEU A 336 5.42 19.59 -16.29
C LEU A 336 5.26 20.09 -14.85
N LYS A 337 4.22 20.88 -14.55
CA LYS A 337 3.92 21.33 -13.18
C LYS A 337 3.71 20.12 -12.25
N LEU A 338 2.92 19.12 -12.67
CA LEU A 338 2.68 17.91 -11.89
C LEU A 338 3.97 17.08 -11.69
N CYS A 339 4.82 16.97 -12.72
CA CYS A 339 6.16 16.39 -12.60
C CYS A 339 7.01 17.13 -11.55
N LEU A 340 7.01 18.46 -11.57
CA LEU A 340 7.73 19.29 -10.59
C LEU A 340 7.18 19.08 -9.17
N ASP A 341 5.86 19.03 -9.01
CA ASP A 341 5.19 18.83 -7.72
C ASP A 341 5.54 17.46 -7.11
N SER A 342 5.58 16.39 -7.92
CA SER A 342 6.01 15.06 -7.46
C SER A 342 7.47 15.02 -6.98
N VAL A 343 8.37 15.69 -7.70
CA VAL A 343 9.80 15.80 -7.33
C VAL A 343 9.97 16.69 -6.11
N ASN A 344 9.16 17.74 -5.99
CA ASN A 344 9.23 18.67 -4.87
C ASN A 344 8.72 18.09 -3.57
N SER A 345 7.67 17.28 -3.64
CA SER A 345 7.13 16.50 -2.51
C SER A 345 7.94 15.23 -2.19
N ASN A 346 9.00 14.94 -2.95
CA ASN A 346 9.79 13.70 -2.84
C ASN A 346 8.92 12.43 -2.96
N CYS A 347 7.82 12.53 -3.71
CA CYS A 347 6.92 11.41 -3.99
C CYS A 347 7.49 10.60 -5.14
N LEU A 348 7.99 9.39 -4.91
CA LEU A 348 8.63 8.56 -5.94
C LEU A 348 7.60 7.94 -6.91
N ILE A 349 7.54 8.45 -8.14
CA ILE A 349 6.70 7.95 -9.24
C ILE A 349 7.56 7.30 -10.32
N ASP A 350 6.98 6.49 -11.20
CA ASP A 350 7.75 5.81 -12.25
C ASP A 350 8.58 6.78 -13.13
N VAL A 351 9.85 6.45 -13.36
CA VAL A 351 10.77 7.30 -14.14
C VAL A 351 10.34 7.39 -15.60
N GLY A 352 9.68 6.36 -16.14
CA GLY A 352 9.13 6.37 -17.49
C GLY A 352 8.06 7.43 -17.66
N VAL A 353 7.16 7.60 -16.68
CA VAL A 353 6.14 8.68 -16.68
C VAL A 353 6.80 10.05 -16.79
N LEU A 354 7.84 10.30 -16.00
CA LEU A 354 8.59 11.56 -16.05
C LEU A 354 9.36 11.74 -17.37
N GLN A 355 9.93 10.66 -17.91
CA GLN A 355 10.71 10.69 -19.15
C GLN A 355 9.83 11.04 -20.35
N VAL A 356 8.59 10.54 -20.41
CA VAL A 356 7.63 10.88 -21.47
C VAL A 356 7.40 12.39 -21.53
N VAL A 357 7.22 13.05 -20.38
CA VAL A 357 7.03 14.51 -20.34
C VAL A 357 8.30 15.24 -20.78
N VAL A 358 9.49 14.79 -20.34
CA VAL A 358 10.78 15.37 -20.79
C VAL A 358 10.94 15.28 -22.31
N ASP A 359 10.68 14.10 -22.88
CA ASP A 359 10.80 13.86 -24.32
C ASP A 359 9.79 14.69 -25.10
N GLY A 360 8.57 14.83 -24.59
CA GLY A 360 7.52 15.68 -25.18
C GLY A 360 7.89 17.16 -25.21
N PHE A 361 8.43 17.70 -24.12
CA PHE A 361 8.92 19.09 -24.09
C PHE A 361 10.08 19.32 -25.06
N ALA A 362 11.00 18.35 -25.17
CA ALA A 362 12.09 18.44 -26.13
C ALA A 362 11.58 18.43 -27.58
N LYS A 363 10.63 17.54 -27.90
CA LYS A 363 9.95 17.50 -29.22
C LYS A 363 9.20 18.80 -29.54
N ALA A 364 8.60 19.43 -28.53
CA ALA A 364 7.94 20.73 -28.66
C ALA A 364 8.92 21.92 -28.75
N SER A 365 10.23 21.68 -28.93
CA SER A 365 11.29 22.72 -28.93
C SER A 365 11.43 23.52 -27.63
N ARG A 366 10.81 23.06 -26.53
CA ARG A 366 10.88 23.67 -25.18
C ARG A 366 12.03 23.05 -24.36
N ILE A 367 13.20 22.93 -24.99
CA ILE A 367 14.37 22.19 -24.45
C ILE A 367 14.84 22.74 -23.10
N LYS A 368 14.81 24.07 -22.91
CA LYS A 368 15.26 24.72 -21.66
C LYS A 368 14.47 24.26 -20.44
N GLU A 369 13.17 24.06 -20.60
CA GLU A 369 12.29 23.65 -19.50
C GLU A 369 12.50 22.18 -19.13
N ALA A 370 12.62 21.32 -20.14
CA ALA A 370 13.02 19.92 -19.97
C ALA A 370 14.38 19.82 -19.25
N GLU A 371 15.38 20.60 -19.67
CA GLU A 371 16.69 20.63 -19.01
C GLU A 371 16.60 21.08 -17.54
N ASN A 372 15.82 22.11 -17.25
CA ASN A 372 15.64 22.63 -15.89
C ASN A 372 15.01 21.57 -14.99
N PHE A 373 14.01 20.84 -15.49
CA PHE A 373 13.39 19.75 -14.76
C PHE A 373 14.38 18.59 -14.51
N VAL A 374 15.13 18.16 -15.53
CA VAL A 374 16.15 17.11 -15.37
C VAL A 374 17.23 17.52 -14.36
N LYS A 375 17.67 18.78 -14.40
CA LYS A 375 18.63 19.35 -13.43
C LYS A 375 18.07 19.34 -12.01
N LEU A 376 16.78 19.68 -11.82
CA LEU A 376 16.12 19.63 -10.52
C LEU A 376 16.00 18.19 -9.99
N ALA A 377 15.58 17.24 -10.82
CA ALA A 377 15.49 15.83 -10.42
C ALA A 377 16.87 15.29 -10.00
N ARG A 378 17.94 15.67 -10.72
CA ARG A 378 19.34 15.34 -10.38
C ARG A 378 19.78 15.96 -9.05
N SER A 379 19.50 17.25 -8.82
CA SER A 379 19.93 17.94 -7.59
C SER A 379 19.28 17.33 -6.34
N LYS A 380 18.03 16.86 -6.47
CA LYS A 380 17.31 16.15 -5.41
C LYS A 380 17.63 14.65 -5.31
N LYS A 381 18.52 14.12 -6.16
CA LYS A 381 18.83 12.67 -6.27
C LYS A 381 17.58 11.81 -6.46
N TYR A 382 16.56 12.36 -7.11
CA TYR A 382 15.27 11.70 -7.31
C TYR A 382 15.45 10.51 -8.26
N HIS A 383 15.18 9.28 -7.81
CA HIS A 383 15.52 8.00 -8.48
C HIS A 383 17.00 7.77 -8.80
N ASP A 384 17.91 8.38 -8.05
CA ASP A 384 19.32 8.55 -8.46
C ASP A 384 19.44 9.17 -9.87
N SER A 385 18.36 9.84 -10.31
CA SER A 385 18.13 10.60 -11.53
C SER A 385 18.42 9.90 -12.84
N LYS A 386 17.96 8.64 -12.97
CA LYS A 386 17.94 7.89 -14.24
C LYS A 386 17.27 8.63 -15.41
N LEU A 387 16.64 9.78 -15.16
CA LEU A 387 16.06 10.72 -16.13
C LEU A 387 17.14 11.33 -17.05
N LYS A 388 16.89 11.30 -18.36
CA LYS A 388 17.84 11.75 -19.39
C LYS A 388 17.20 12.78 -20.29
N MET A 389 18.01 13.66 -20.86
CA MET A 389 17.58 14.42 -22.04
C MET A 389 17.58 13.49 -23.24
N PRO A 390 16.61 13.59 -24.17
CA PRO A 390 16.67 12.85 -25.42
C PRO A 390 17.94 13.26 -26.19
N SER A 391 18.55 12.28 -26.87
CA SER A 391 19.64 12.55 -27.82
C SER A 391 19.14 13.58 -28.83
N LYS A 392 19.94 14.61 -29.14
CA LYS A 392 19.60 15.55 -30.21
C LYS A 392 19.29 14.73 -31.46
N VAL A 393 18.05 14.79 -31.91
CA VAL A 393 17.70 14.35 -33.27
C VAL A 393 18.07 15.54 -34.12
N ASP A 394 19.13 15.37 -34.92
CA ASP A 394 19.65 16.39 -35.84
C ASP A 394 18.61 16.84 -36.86
#